data_AF-A0A1H6KB19-F1
#
_entry.id   AF-A0A1H6KB19-F1
#
_cell.length_a   1.000
_cell.length_b   1.000
_cell.length_c   1.000
_cell.angle_alpha   90.00
_cell.angle_beta   90.00
_cell.angle_gamma   90.00
#
_symmetry.space_group_name_H-M   'P 1'
#
loop_
_entity.id
_entity.type
_entity.pdbx_description
1 polymer ?
#
loop_
_entity_poly.entity_id
_entity_poly.type
_entity_poly.pdbx_seq_one_letter_code
_entity_poly.pdbx_strand_id
1 'polypeptide(L)'
;MLIVEQPGCHYCARFDDEIAPKWPKTDEGRAAPLQRMRMGAQPPEGVTLDSPPPLTPTFVVLVDGAEHGRLIGYPGEDFFWPMIAQLIERAEMDVIADQAEATP
;
A
#
# COMPACT_ATOMS: atom_id res chain seq x y z
N MET A 1 1.95 4.11 2.60
CA MET A 1 1.57 3.08 1.60
C MET A 1 2.51 3.18 0.41
N LEU A 2 3.05 2.06 -0.05
CA LEU A 2 3.92 2.01 -1.23
C LEU A 2 3.10 1.64 -2.48
N ILE A 3 3.08 2.50 -3.50
CA ILE A 3 2.58 2.13 -4.82
C ILE A 3 3.76 1.68 -5.71
N VAL A 4 3.57 0.54 -6.36
CA VAL A 4 4.50 -0.02 -7.33
C VAL A 4 3.96 0.17 -8.73
N GLU A 5 4.71 0.89 -9.55
CA GLU A 5 4.25 1.40 -10.84
C GLU A 5 5.30 1.23 -11.95
N GLN A 6 4.92 1.48 -13.19
CA GLN A 6 5.85 1.45 -14.33
C GLN A 6 5.44 2.46 -15.40
N PRO A 7 6.38 2.93 -16.24
CA PRO A 7 6.07 3.81 -17.36
C PRO A 7 5.00 3.19 -18.28
N GLY A 8 4.05 4.00 -18.73
CA GLY A 8 2.95 3.55 -19.61
C GLY A 8 1.81 2.81 -18.91
N CYS A 9 1.83 2.70 -17.58
CA CYS A 9 0.75 2.11 -16.81
C CYS A 9 -0.50 3.01 -16.78
N HIS A 10 -1.49 2.69 -17.63
CA HIS A 10 -2.76 3.42 -17.70
C HIS A 10 -3.50 3.47 -16.35
N TYR A 11 -3.54 2.35 -15.63
CA TYR A 11 -4.21 2.26 -14.33
C TYR A 11 -3.47 3.00 -13.20
N CYS A 12 -2.15 3.19 -13.32
CA CYS A 12 -1.38 3.99 -12.39
C CYS A 12 -1.73 5.47 -12.55
N ALA A 13 -1.77 5.96 -13.80
CA ALA A 13 -2.22 7.33 -14.10
C ALA A 13 -3.66 7.57 -13.62
N ARG A 14 -4.55 6.59 -13.82
CA ARG A 14 -5.94 6.69 -13.33
C ARG A 14 -6.02 6.80 -11.79
N PHE A 15 -5.20 6.03 -11.06
CA PHE A 15 -5.08 6.17 -9.61
C PHE A 15 -4.54 7.56 -9.21
N ASP A 16 -3.54 8.07 -9.94
CA ASP A 16 -2.95 9.40 -9.69
C ASP A 16 -3.96 10.54 -9.89
N ASP A 17 -4.90 10.40 -10.82
CA ASP A 17 -5.96 11.38 -11.05
C ASP A 17 -7.09 11.26 -10.02
N GLU A 18 -7.51 10.03 -9.70
CA GLU A 18 -8.72 9.78 -8.91
C GLU A 18 -8.45 9.77 -7.40
N ILE A 19 -7.32 9.21 -6.95
CA ILE A 19 -7.07 8.87 -5.53
C ILE A 19 -5.90 9.62 -4.94
N ALA A 20 -4.75 9.68 -5.63
CA ALA A 20 -3.54 10.27 -5.06
C ALA A 20 -3.71 11.70 -4.49
N PRO A 21 -4.53 12.60 -5.08
CA PRO A 21 -4.76 13.95 -4.55
C PRO A 21 -5.68 13.97 -3.32
N LYS A 22 -6.46 12.91 -3.13
CA LYS A 22 -7.37 12.71 -1.98
C LYS A 22 -6.67 12.02 -0.82
N TRP A 23 -5.77 11.07 -1.12
CA TRP A 23 -5.06 10.25 -0.13
C TRP A 23 -4.49 11.03 1.06
N PRO A 24 -3.65 12.07 0.91
CA PRO A 24 -3.09 12.80 2.06
C PRO A 24 -4.14 13.56 2.90
N LYS A 25 -5.39 13.66 2.44
CA LYS A 25 -6.50 14.32 3.13
C LYS A 25 -7.31 13.33 4.00
N THR A 26 -7.13 12.03 3.84
CA THR A 26 -7.78 11.02 4.69
C THR A 26 -6.93 10.74 5.94
N ASP A 27 -7.51 10.09 6.95
CA ASP A 27 -6.76 9.67 8.13
C ASP A 27 -5.73 8.59 7.76
N GLU A 28 -6.13 7.64 6.92
CA GLU A 28 -5.30 6.56 6.42
C GLU A 28 -4.10 7.09 5.64
N GLY A 29 -4.30 8.08 4.76
CA GLY A 29 -3.20 8.62 3.98
C GLY A 29 -2.28 9.57 4.75
N ARG A 30 -2.73 10.10 5.89
CA ARG A 30 -1.86 10.77 6.87
C ARG A 30 -1.03 9.77 7.66
N ALA A 31 -1.64 8.66 8.10
CA ALA A 31 -0.96 7.59 8.84
C ALA A 31 0.01 6.80 7.94
N ALA A 32 -0.35 6.60 6.67
CA ALA A 32 0.43 5.87 5.69
C ALA A 32 0.72 6.73 4.44
N PRO A 33 1.61 7.73 4.52
CA PRO A 33 1.98 8.59 3.39
C PRO A 33 2.33 7.80 2.14
N LEU A 34 1.95 8.33 0.98
CA LEU A 34 2.16 7.64 -0.30
C LEU A 34 3.64 7.69 -0.70
N GLN A 35 4.24 6.52 -0.91
CA GLN A 35 5.58 6.34 -1.45
C GLN A 35 5.48 5.63 -2.80
N ARG A 36 6.42 5.89 -3.72
CA ARG A 36 6.40 5.35 -5.08
C ARG A 36 7.67 4.54 -5.36
N MET A 37 7.53 3.39 -6.00
CA MET A 37 8.63 2.55 -6.48
C MET A 37 8.35 2.04 -7.90
N ARG A 38 9.38 1.96 -8.74
CA ARG A 38 9.26 1.32 -10.06
C ARG A 38 9.27 -0.19 -9.95
N MET A 39 8.42 -0.87 -10.72
CA MET A 39 8.42 -2.33 -10.81
C MET A 39 9.80 -2.84 -11.23
N GLY A 40 10.32 -3.83 -10.50
CA GLY A 40 11.67 -4.39 -10.71
C GLY A 40 12.81 -3.61 -10.06
N ALA A 41 12.55 -2.46 -9.42
CA ALA A 41 13.54 -1.78 -8.60
C ALA A 41 13.69 -2.46 -7.23
N GLN A 42 14.79 -2.15 -6.53
CA GLN A 42 14.95 -2.51 -5.13
C GLN A 42 13.93 -1.73 -4.27
N PRO A 43 13.37 -2.34 -3.22
CA PRO A 43 12.56 -1.63 -2.23
C PRO A 43 13.32 -0.42 -1.65
N PRO A 44 12.62 0.66 -1.26
CA PRO A 44 13.22 1.75 -0.52
C PRO A 44 13.92 1.26 0.75
N GLU A 45 14.88 2.03 1.26
CA GLU A 45 15.58 1.70 2.50
C GLU A 45 14.57 1.48 3.65
N GLY A 46 14.78 0.40 4.42
CA GLY A 46 13.89 0.01 5.51
C GLY A 46 12.61 -0.72 5.07
N VAL A 47 12.35 -0.87 3.77
CA VAL A 47 11.17 -1.60 3.28
C VAL A 47 11.49 -3.05 2.97
N THR A 48 10.70 -3.97 3.54
CA THR A 48 10.75 -5.40 3.24
C THR A 48 9.43 -5.84 2.61
N LEU A 49 9.51 -6.44 1.42
CA LEU A 49 8.36 -7.00 0.72
C LEU A 49 8.39 -8.53 0.82
N ASP A 50 7.22 -9.15 0.98
CA ASP A 50 7.10 -10.61 1.08
C ASP A 50 7.46 -11.30 -0.24
N SER A 51 7.17 -10.63 -1.35
CA SER A 51 7.45 -11.10 -2.70
C SER A 51 7.47 -9.96 -3.71
N PRO A 52 8.14 -10.11 -4.88
CA PRO A 52 8.08 -9.14 -5.95
C PRO A 52 6.62 -8.86 -6.39
N PRO A 53 6.22 -7.60 -6.58
CA PRO A 53 4.91 -7.24 -7.12
C PRO A 53 4.71 -7.82 -8.53
N PRO A 54 3.58 -8.52 -8.80
CA PRO A 54 3.39 -9.22 -10.07
C PRO A 54 2.90 -8.33 -11.21
N LEU A 55 2.28 -7.18 -10.92
CA LEU A 55 1.78 -6.21 -11.90
C LEU A 55 1.66 -4.80 -11.32
N THR A 56 1.31 -3.83 -12.16
CA THR A 56 1.13 -2.42 -11.80
C THR A 56 -0.29 -1.92 -12.07
N PRO A 57 -0.88 -1.06 -11.22
CA PRO A 57 -0.35 -0.67 -9.92
C PRO A 57 -0.50 -1.81 -8.89
N THR A 58 0.47 -1.96 -8.00
CA THR A 58 0.31 -2.73 -6.75
C THR A 58 0.45 -1.77 -5.58
N PHE A 59 -0.47 -1.85 -4.63
CA PHE A 59 -0.48 -1.01 -3.43
C PHE A 59 -0.11 -1.86 -2.23
N VAL A 60 1.04 -1.60 -1.61
CA VAL A 60 1.54 -2.34 -0.46
C VAL A 60 1.31 -1.51 0.80
N VAL A 61 0.58 -2.10 1.74
CA VAL A 61 0.41 -1.54 3.09
C VAL A 61 1.64 -1.95 3.91
N LEU A 62 2.31 -0.93 4.44
CA LEU A 62 3.54 -1.09 5.21
C LEU A 62 3.28 -0.61 6.64
N VAL A 63 3.74 -1.38 7.62
CA VAL A 63 3.86 -0.97 9.02
C VAL A 63 5.30 -1.18 9.44
N ASP A 64 5.94 -0.13 9.96
CA ASP A 64 7.36 -0.12 10.32
C ASP A 64 8.29 -0.66 9.21
N GLY A 65 7.90 -0.44 7.94
CA GLY A 65 8.65 -0.89 6.76
C GLY A 65 8.42 -2.35 6.36
N ALA A 66 7.72 -3.15 7.18
CA ALA A 66 7.32 -4.50 6.82
C ALA A 66 5.99 -4.50 6.06
N GLU A 67 5.84 -5.40 5.09
CA GLU A 67 4.60 -5.62 4.39
C GLU A 67 3.57 -6.36 5.24
N HIS A 68 2.36 -5.80 5.34
CA HIS A 68 1.20 -6.46 5.99
C HIS A 68 0.09 -6.80 4.98
N GLY A 69 0.40 -6.65 3.70
CA GLY A 69 -0.44 -7.07 2.59
C GLY A 69 -0.48 -6.05 1.47
N ARG A 70 -1.15 -6.44 0.38
CA ARG A 70 -1.21 -5.63 -0.84
C ARG A 70 -2.54 -5.74 -1.59
N LEU A 71 -2.88 -4.69 -2.32
CA LEU A 71 -3.89 -4.71 -3.37
C LEU A 71 -3.21 -4.73 -4.73
N ILE A 72 -3.71 -5.59 -5.62
CA ILE A 72 -3.15 -5.78 -6.95
C ILE A 72 -4.14 -5.25 -7.99
N GLY A 73 -3.71 -4.25 -8.77
CA GLY A 73 -4.53 -3.58 -9.78
C GLY A 73 -5.42 -2.47 -9.22
N TYR A 74 -5.98 -1.68 -10.13
CA TYR A 74 -6.88 -0.57 -9.80
C TYR A 74 -8.11 -0.57 -10.72
N PRO A 75 -9.21 -1.23 -10.31
CA PRO A 75 -10.43 -1.25 -11.12
C PRO A 75 -11.21 0.08 -11.07
N GLY A 76 -11.03 0.87 -10.01
CA GLY A 76 -11.63 2.19 -9.82
C GLY A 76 -11.83 2.53 -8.35
N GLU A 77 -12.22 3.78 -8.10
CA GLU A 77 -12.33 4.37 -6.75
C GLU A 77 -13.28 3.58 -5.82
N ASP A 78 -14.47 3.21 -6.30
CA ASP A 78 -15.51 2.53 -5.51
C ASP A 78 -15.06 1.16 -4.99
N PHE A 79 -14.08 0.54 -5.64
CA PHE A 79 -13.46 -0.70 -5.19
C PHE A 79 -12.25 -0.43 -4.30
N PHE A 80 -11.45 0.57 -4.65
CA PHE A 80 -10.20 0.87 -3.95
C PHE A 80 -10.43 1.19 -2.47
N TRP A 81 -11.33 2.13 -2.16
CA TRP A 81 -11.56 2.59 -0.79
C TRP A 81 -11.95 1.47 0.20
N PRO A 82 -12.98 0.65 -0.06
CA PRO A 82 -13.33 -0.41 0.90
C PRO A 82 -12.24 -1.47 1.02
N MET A 83 -11.54 -1.81 -0.07
CA MET A 83 -10.48 -2.83 -0.02
C MET A 83 -9.25 -2.36 0.75
N ILE A 84 -8.81 -1.11 0.56
CA ILE A 84 -7.63 -0.60 1.25
C ILE A 84 -7.92 -0.38 2.73
N ALA A 85 -9.14 0.06 3.07
CA ALA A 85 -9.57 0.20 4.47
C ALA A 85 -9.51 -1.14 5.21
N GLN A 86 -10.08 -2.21 4.63
CA GLN A 86 -10.01 -3.55 5.22
C GLN A 86 -8.58 -4.07 5.38
N LEU A 87 -7.71 -3.77 4.40
CA LEU A 87 -6.31 -4.18 4.45
C LEU A 87 -5.54 -3.44 5.56
N ILE A 88 -5.80 -2.15 5.75
CA ILE A 88 -5.21 -1.36 6.82
C ILE A 88 -5.71 -1.82 8.19
N GLU A 89 -7.03 -2.00 8.35
CA GLU A 89 -7.62 -2.51 9.60
C GLU A 89 -7.00 -3.85 9.99
N ARG A 90 -6.85 -4.77 9.02
CA ARG A 90 -6.16 -6.03 9.26
C ARG A 90 -4.70 -5.84 9.66
N ALA A 91 -3.96 -4.97 8.97
CA ALA A 91 -2.56 -4.70 9.29
C ALA A 91 -2.41 -4.16 10.73
N GLU A 92 -3.31 -3.28 11.17
CA GLU A 92 -3.36 -2.80 12.55
C GLU A 92 -3.63 -3.93 13.55
N MET A 93 -4.55 -4.85 13.23
CA MET A 93 -4.82 -6.02 14.07
C MET A 93 -3.63 -6.98 14.16
N ASP A 94 -2.95 -7.24 13.04
CA ASP A 94 -1.77 -8.11 12.98
C ASP A 94 -0.65 -7.53 13.87
N VAL A 95 -0.43 -6.20 13.81
CA VAL A 95 0.55 -5.50 14.66
C VAL A 95 0.19 -5.60 16.15
N ILE A 96 -1.08 -5.42 16.51
CA ILE A 96 -1.53 -5.53 17.90
C ILE A 96 -1.33 -6.97 18.42
N ALA A 97 -1.62 -7.97 17.58
CA ALA A 97 -1.42 -9.38 17.94
C ALA A 97 0.08 -9.67 18.18
N ASP A 98 0.96 -9.26 17.26
CA ASP A 98 2.41 -9.44 17.38
C ASP A 98 2.96 -8.77 18.65
N GLN A 99 2.46 -7.58 18.99
CA GLN A 99 2.86 -6.86 20.21
C GLN A 99 2.37 -7.53 21.50
N ALA A 100 1.17 -8.12 21.48
CA ALA A 100 0.65 -8.87 22.61
C ALA A 100 1.46 -10.15 22.87
N GLU A 101 1.92 -10.83 21.82
CA GLU A 101 2.79 -12.00 21.92
C GLU A 101 4.22 -11.65 22.37
N ALA A 102 4.68 -10.44 22.07
CA ALA A 102 6.01 -9.94 22.47
C ALA A 102 6.11 -9.47 23.94
N THR A 103 5.01 -9.47 24.70
CA THR A 103 4.99 -9.08 26.13
C THR A 103 5.12 -10.33 27.01
N PRO A 104 6.21 -10.52 27.77
CA PRO A 104 6.41 -11.68 28.64
C PRO A 104 5.53 -11.69 29.90
#